data_AF-A0ABD5PBB0-F1
#
_entry.id   AF-A0ABD5PBB0-F1
#
_cell.length_a   1.000
_cell.length_b   1.000
_cell.length_c   1.000
_cell.angle_alpha   90.00
_cell.angle_beta   90.00
_cell.angle_gamma   90.00
#
_symmetry.space_group_name_H-M   'P 1'
#
loop_
_entity.id
_entity.type
_entity.pdbx_description
1 polymer ?
#
loop_
_entity_poly.entity_id
_entity_poly.type
_entity_poly.pdbx_seq_one_letter_code
_entity_poly.pdbx_strand_id
1 'polypeptide(L)' 'MPECKNCSSFVTQNYVRVFAPNGMDAPRVCPHCEDMVRDGSQVREARSVRQ' A
#
# COMPACT_ATOMS: atom_id res chain seq x y z
N MET A 1 13.79 -1.55 6.01
CA MET A 1 12.96 -1.15 4.85
C MET A 1 11.52 -1.04 5.33
N PRO A 2 10.73 -0.07 4.84
CA PRO A 2 9.33 -0.02 5.19
C PRO A 2 8.55 -1.19 4.58
N GLU A 3 7.50 -1.61 5.26
CA GLU A 3 6.66 -2.76 4.90
C GLU A 3 5.22 -2.31 4.68
N CYS A 4 4.51 -3.01 3.79
CA CYS A 4 3.09 -2.80 3.59
C CYS A 4 2.31 -3.29 4.82
N LYS A 5 1.40 -2.47 5.36
CA LYS A 5 0.56 -2.89 6.51
C LYS A 5 -0.47 -3.97 6.17
N ASN A 6 -0.74 -4.24 4.89
CA ASN A 6 -1.71 -5.25 4.47
C ASN A 6 -1.07 -6.62 4.16
N CYS A 7 -0.11 -6.66 3.23
CA CYS A 7 0.48 -7.90 2.75
C CYS A 7 1.91 -8.15 3.27
N SER A 8 2.43 -7.28 4.14
CA SER A 8 3.81 -7.32 4.67
C SER A 8 4.92 -7.35 3.61
N SER A 9 4.59 -7.08 2.34
CA SER A 9 5.60 -6.95 1.29
C SER A 9 6.51 -5.75 1.54
N PHE A 10 7.78 -5.92 1.19
CA PHE A 10 8.77 -4.86 1.28
C PHE A 10 8.49 -3.76 0.24
N VAL A 11 8.52 -2.52 0.70
CA VAL A 11 8.40 -1.33 -0.16
C VAL A 11 9.61 -0.43 0.03
N THR A 12 9.90 0.40 -0.98
CA THR A 12 11.01 1.35 -0.89
C THR A 12 10.63 2.56 -0.05
N GLN A 13 11.60 3.21 0.60
CA GLN A 13 11.35 4.48 1.31
C GLN A 13 10.80 5.56 0.38
N ASN A 14 11.25 5.58 -0.88
CA ASN A 14 10.73 6.49 -1.89
C ASN A 14 9.24 6.26 -2.15
N TYR A 15 8.80 4.99 -2.18
CA TYR A 15 7.39 4.67 -2.31
C TYR A 15 6.58 5.20 -1.12
N VAL A 16 7.06 4.99 0.11
CA VAL A 16 6.40 5.51 1.32
C VAL A 16 6.29 7.02 1.30
N ARG A 17 7.36 7.73 0.94
CA ARG A 17 7.38 9.20 0.91
C ARG A 17 6.29 9.79 0.00
N VAL A 18 5.94 9.11 -1.07
CA VAL A 18 4.94 9.56 -2.04
C VAL A 18 3.54 9.06 -1.69
N PHE A 19 3.42 7.83 -1.18
CA PHE A 19 2.15 7.14 -1.05
C PHE A 19 1.65 6.95 0.40
N ALA A 20 2.47 7.22 1.41
CA ALA A 20 2.03 7.22 2.79
C ALA A 20 1.34 8.56 3.13
N PRO A 21 0.23 8.53 3.89
CA PRO A 21 -0.36 9.75 4.45
C PRO A 21 0.64 10.48 5.38
N ASN A 22 0.45 11.79 5.55
CA ASN A 22 1.24 12.58 6.49
C ASN A 22 1.24 11.94 7.89
N GLY A 23 2.42 11.71 8.46
CA GLY A 23 2.59 11.10 9.78
C GLY A 23 2.59 9.56 9.79
N MET A 24 2.63 8.89 8.63
CA MET A 24 2.84 7.44 8.55
C MET A 24 4.15 7.09 7.84
N ASP A 25 4.89 6.18 8.46
CA ASP A 25 6.17 5.67 7.94
C ASP A 25 6.01 4.41 7.07
N ALA A 26 4.75 4.01 6.81
CA ALA A 26 4.42 2.83 6.00
C ALA A 26 3.12 3.04 5.21
N PRO A 27 3.04 2.56 3.95
CA PRO A 27 1.82 2.61 3.16
C PRO A 27 0.81 1.60 3.70
N ARG A 28 -0.48 1.96 3.67
CA ARG A 28 -1.57 1.05 4.07
C ARG A 28 -1.64 -0.18 3.17
N VAL A 29 -1.59 0.06 1.87
CA VAL A 29 -1.69 -0.96 0.81
C VAL A 29 -0.66 -0.64 -0.26
N CYS A 30 0.05 -1.67 -0.73
CA CYS A 30 1.07 -1.56 -1.76
C CYS A 30 0.55 -2.11 -3.10
N PRO A 31 1.25 -1.92 -4.22
CA PRO A 31 0.76 -2.35 -5.53
C PRO A 31 0.74 -3.89 -5.68
N HIS A 32 1.39 -4.62 -4.76
CA HIS A 32 1.41 -6.09 -4.69
C HIS A 32 0.26 -6.68 -3.87
N CYS A 33 -0.57 -5.87 -3.23
CA CYS A 33 -1.77 -6.42 -2.59
C CYS A 33 -2.73 -6.93 -3.67
N GLU A 34 -3.09 -8.21 -3.57
CA GLU A 34 -3.97 -8.87 -4.53
C GLU A 34 -5.45 -8.55 -4.25
N ASP A 35 -5.77 -8.34 -2.98
CA ASP A 35 -7.11 -8.22 -2.40
C ASP A 35 -7.53 -6.77 -2.14
N MET A 36 -6.58 -5.90 -1.82
CA MET A 36 -6.83 -4.49 -1.50
C MET A 36 -6.12 -3.55 -2.46
N VAL A 37 -6.77 -2.43 -2.80
CA VAL A 37 -6.20 -1.38 -3.64
C VAL A 37 -6.39 -0.01 -2.97
N ARG A 38 -5.36 0.83 -3.08
CA ARG A 38 -5.44 2.24 -2.66
C ARG A 38 -6.22 3.05 -3.70
N ASP A 39 -7.22 3.80 -3.27
CA ASP A 39 -8.03 4.69 -4.10
C ASP A 39 -8.01 6.10 -3.50
N GLY A 40 -7.12 6.96 -4.03
CA GLY A 40 -6.86 8.28 -3.47
C GLY A 40 -6.41 8.23 -2.01
N SER A 41 -7.23 8.79 -1.11
CA SER A 41 -7.02 8.80 0.35
C SER A 41 -7.65 7.61 1.07
N GLN A 42 -8.35 6.72 0.37
CA GLN A 42 -9.00 5.55 0.94
C GLN A 42 -8.40 4.25 0.43
N VAL A 43 -8.79 3.15 1.07
CA VAL A 43 -8.46 1.78 0.66
C VAL A 43 -9.78 1.09 0.39
N ARG A 44 -9.85 0.35 -0.71
CA ARG A 44 -11.01 -0.46 -1.07
C ARG A 44 -10.59 -1.86 -1.51
N GLU A 45 -11.53 -2.77 -1.54
CA GLU A 45 -11.33 -4.11 -2.11
C GLU A 45 -11.04 -4.02 -3.61
N ALA A 46 -10.14 -4.89 -4.07
CA ALA A 46 -9.83 -5.07 -5.47
C ALA A 46 -11.08 -5.61 -6.18
N ARG A 47 -11.39 -5.05 -7.35
CA ARG A 47 -12.50 -5.54 -8.19
C ARG A 47 -12.18 -6.90 -8.84
N SER A 48 -10.92 -7.30 -8.81
CA SER A 48 -10.37 -8.54 -9.35
C SER A 48 -9.07 -8.84 -8.62
N VAL A 49 -8.85 -10.10 -8.24
CA VAL A 49 -7.57 -10.56 -7.67
C VAL A 49 -6.49 -10.37 -8.73
N ARG A 50 -5.41 -9.66 -8.40
CA ARG A 50 -4.27 -9.51 -9.31
C ARG A 50 -3.49 -10.82 -9.31
N GLN A 51 -3.38 -11.47 -10.47
CA GLN A 51 -2.48 -12.60 -10.70
C GLN A 51 -1.07 -12.12 -11.04
#